data_AF-A0A3B8YU57-F1
#
_entry.id   AF-A0A3B8YU57-F1
#
_cell.length_a   1.000
_cell.length_b   1.000
_cell.length_c   1.000
_cell.angle_alpha   90.00
_cell.angle_beta   90.00
_cell.angle_gamma   90.00
#
_symmetry.space_group_name_H-M   'P 1'
#
loop_
_entity.id
_entity.type
_entity.pdbx_description
1 polymer ?
#
loop_
_entity_poly.entity_id
_entity_poly.type
_entity_poly.pdbx_seq_one_letter_code
_entity_poly.pdbx_strand_id
1 'polypeptide(L)'
;MLSESDWLSSSAGLPSGFCAICDRQVLLSQEEGDLWACVHCEAAVASAELVAEEEIGELGYSVVEEPAAGCGTGCGAGGCGPGRLQTTAS
;
A
#
# COMPACT_ATOMS: atom_id res chain seq x y z
N MET A 1 22.23 -19.38 27.66
CA MET A 1 22.46 -18.15 26.88
C MET A 1 21.30 -18.05 25.92
N LEU A 2 20.29 -17.27 26.31
CA LEU A 2 19.09 -17.04 25.49
C LEU A 2 19.48 -15.94 24.50
N SER A 3 19.68 -16.31 23.23
CA SER A 3 20.07 -15.37 22.18
C SER A 3 19.00 -14.28 22.02
N GLU A 4 19.45 -13.03 21.94
CA GLU A 4 18.67 -11.81 21.76
C GLU A 4 17.96 -11.71 20.39
N SER A 5 17.99 -12.78 19.59
CA SER A 5 17.51 -12.83 18.21
C SER A 5 16.01 -13.11 18.05
N ASP A 6 15.29 -13.39 19.14
CA ASP A 6 13.84 -13.68 19.10
C ASP A 6 12.97 -12.41 18.97
N TRP A 7 13.56 -11.23 19.18
CA TRP A 7 12.84 -9.93 19.16
C TRP A 7 12.65 -9.33 17.77
N LEU A 8 13.28 -9.89 16.74
CA LEU A 8 13.12 -9.47 15.35
C LEU A 8 11.98 -10.23 14.62
N SER A 9 11.21 -11.06 15.33
CA SER A 9 9.91 -11.57 14.84
C SER A 9 8.82 -10.49 14.90
N SER A 10 9.15 -9.25 14.56
CA SER A 10 8.14 -8.23 14.25
C SER A 10 7.69 -8.43 12.81
N SER A 11 7.17 -9.61 12.51
CA SER A 11 6.32 -9.86 11.34
C SER A 11 4.95 -9.21 11.60
N ALA A 12 4.95 -7.93 11.98
CA ALA A 12 3.73 -7.14 12.01
C ALA A 12 3.38 -6.92 10.54
N GLY A 13 2.47 -7.73 10.02
CA GLY A 13 2.06 -7.61 8.63
C GLY A 13 1.58 -6.19 8.32
N LEU A 14 1.68 -5.82 7.05
CA LEU A 14 1.25 -4.52 6.57
C LEU A 14 -0.27 -4.55 6.36
N PRO A 15 -1.02 -3.52 6.78
CA PRO A 15 -2.45 -3.49 6.59
C PRO A 15 -2.78 -3.34 5.10
N SER A 16 -3.62 -4.24 4.59
CA SER A 16 -4.13 -4.23 3.23
C SER A 16 -5.65 -4.41 3.21
N GLY A 17 -6.30 -3.99 2.13
CA GLY A 17 -7.73 -4.20 1.93
C GLY A 17 -8.16 -3.90 0.50
N PHE A 18 -9.36 -4.36 0.13
CA PHE A 18 -9.93 -4.06 -1.19
C PHE A 18 -10.47 -2.62 -1.23
N CYS A 19 -9.94 -1.80 -2.14
CA CYS A 19 -10.45 -0.46 -2.38
C CYS A 19 -11.42 -0.46 -3.56
N ALA A 20 -12.69 -0.13 -3.31
CA ALA A 20 -13.72 -0.07 -4.36
C ALA A 20 -13.47 1.02 -5.42
N ILE A 21 -12.65 2.03 -5.14
CA ILE A 21 -12.29 3.09 -6.11
C ILE A 21 -11.13 2.63 -7.01
N CYS A 22 -10.13 1.96 -6.43
CA CYS A 22 -9.00 1.43 -7.21
C CYS A 22 -9.32 0.07 -7.86
N ASP A 23 -10.42 -0.56 -7.46
CA ASP A 23 -10.89 -1.89 -7.91
C ASP A 23 -9.81 -2.99 -7.75
N ARG A 24 -9.04 -2.92 -6.66
CA ARG A 24 -7.98 -3.88 -6.33
C ARG A 24 -7.65 -3.89 -4.84
N GLN A 25 -6.93 -4.92 -4.43
CA GLN A 25 -6.27 -4.95 -3.13
C GLN A 25 -5.15 -3.90 -3.09
N VAL A 26 -5.10 -3.13 -2.00
CA VAL A 26 -4.14 -2.03 -1.78
C VAL A 26 -3.61 -2.07 -0.36
N LEU A 27 -2.46 -1.44 -0.12
CA LEU A 27 -2.02 -1.12 1.24
C LEU A 27 -2.87 0.02 1.81
N LEU A 28 -2.98 0.04 3.13
CA LEU A 28 -3.80 0.99 3.86
C LEU A 28 -2.96 1.85 4.79
N SER A 29 -3.33 3.12 4.92
CA SER A 29 -2.87 3.98 6.02
C SER A 29 -3.91 3.95 7.13
N GLN A 30 -3.45 3.98 8.38
CA GLN A 30 -4.33 4.17 9.52
C GLN A 30 -4.73 5.64 9.62
N GLU A 31 -6.03 5.91 9.63
CA GLU A 31 -6.62 7.22 9.93
C GLU A 31 -6.88 7.34 11.44
N GLU A 32 -7.46 8.45 11.91
CA GLU A 32 -7.85 8.57 13.32
C GLU A 32 -8.80 7.42 13.75
N GLY A 33 -8.37 6.67 14.79
CA GLY A 33 -9.12 5.54 15.34
C GLY A 33 -8.84 4.20 14.64
N ASP A 34 -9.89 3.41 14.44
CA ASP A 34 -9.87 2.10 13.77
C ASP A 34 -10.25 2.20 12.28
N LEU A 35 -10.08 3.39 11.69
CA LEU A 35 -10.42 3.66 10.30
C LEU A 35 -9.18 3.48 9.42
N TRP A 36 -9.41 2.93 8.22
CA TRP A 36 -8.37 2.66 7.24
C TRP A 36 -8.64 3.43 5.96
N ALA A 37 -7.60 3.99 5.36
CA ALA A 37 -7.67 4.70 4.09
C ALA A 37 -6.74 4.05 3.06
N CYS A 38 -7.17 4.05 1.80
CA CYS A 38 -6.36 3.60 0.68
C CYS A 38 -5.17 4.55 0.45
N VAL A 39 -3.95 4.03 0.39
CA VAL A 39 -2.74 4.85 0.16
C VAL A 39 -2.68 5.53 -1.22
N HIS A 40 -3.55 5.14 -2.15
CA HIS A 40 -3.58 5.70 -3.51
C HIS A 40 -4.59 6.83 -3.70
N CYS A 41 -5.72 6.77 -3.01
CA CYS A 41 -6.85 7.67 -3.25
C CYS A 41 -7.52 8.19 -1.98
N GLU A 42 -6.99 7.82 -0.81
CA GLU A 42 -7.44 8.28 0.52
C GLU A 42 -8.89 7.88 0.86
N ALA A 43 -9.53 7.08 0.00
CA ALA A 43 -10.88 6.60 0.26
C ALA A 43 -10.90 5.61 1.42
N ALA A 44 -11.94 5.71 2.23
CA ALA A 44 -12.15 4.82 3.36
C ALA A 44 -12.31 3.36 2.90
N VAL A 45 -11.65 2.45 3.61
CA VAL A 45 -11.71 1.01 3.39
C VAL A 45 -12.31 0.36 4.62
N ALA A 46 -13.31 -0.49 4.41
CA ALA A 46 -14.16 -1.02 5.47
C ALA A 46 -13.46 -2.07 6.35
N SER A 47 -12.43 -2.72 5.85
CA SER A 47 -11.73 -3.82 6.52
C SER A 47 -10.26 -3.84 6.14
N ALA A 48 -9.41 -4.11 7.12
CA ALA A 48 -8.00 -4.36 6.93
C ALA A 48 -7.67 -5.81 7.28
N GLU A 49 -6.79 -6.41 6.49
CA GLU A 49 -6.11 -7.68 6.76
C GLU A 49 -4.60 -7.42 6.77
N LEU A 50 -3.85 -8.21 7.53
CA LEU A 50 -2.39 -8.11 7.57
C LEU A 50 -1.78 -9.00 6.49
N VAL A 51 -0.93 -8.45 5.65
CA VAL A 51 -0.12 -9.19 4.67
C VAL A 51 1.34 -9.18 5.05
N ALA A 52 2.06 -10.26 4.78
CA ALA A 52 3.50 -10.27 5.03
C ALA A 52 4.24 -9.35 4.04
N GLU A 53 5.40 -8.85 4.45
CA GLU A 53 6.24 -8.01 3.58
C GLU A 53 6.63 -8.73 2.27
N GLU A 54 6.85 -10.05 2.32
CA GLU A 54 7.15 -10.86 1.14
C GLU A 54 5.98 -10.95 0.13
N GLU A 55 4.74 -10.74 0.58
CA GLU A 55 3.52 -10.84 -0.24
C GLU A 55 3.15 -9.50 -0.90
N ILE A 56 3.72 -8.36 -0.46
CA ILE A 56 3.37 -7.05 -1.03
C ILE A 56 3.81 -6.89 -2.49
N GLY A 57 4.78 -7.69 -2.94
CA GLY A 57 5.18 -7.78 -4.33
C GLY A 57 4.04 -8.21 -5.25
N GLU A 58 3.19 -9.13 -4.79
CA GLU A 58 2.01 -9.60 -5.52
C GLU A 58 0.94 -8.50 -5.63
N LEU A 59 0.94 -7.58 -4.67
CA LEU A 59 0.10 -6.37 -4.66
C LEU A 59 0.70 -5.22 -5.49
N GLY A 60 1.89 -5.40 -6.06
CA GLY A 60 2.60 -4.40 -6.86
C GLY A 60 3.36 -3.35 -6.05
N TYR A 61 3.73 -3.67 -4.80
CA TYR A 61 4.59 -2.83 -3.97
C TYR A 61 5.99 -3.41 -3.84
N SER A 62 6.96 -2.56 -3.54
CA SER A 62 8.34 -2.95 -3.26
C SER A 62 8.85 -2.17 -2.07
N VAL A 63 9.55 -2.83 -1.16
CA VAL A 63 10.27 -2.16 -0.08
C VAL A 63 11.43 -1.37 -0.68
N VAL A 64 11.57 -0.11 -0.27
CA VAL A 64 12.70 0.74 -0.65
C VAL A 64 13.49 1.08 0.61
N GLU A 65 14.76 0.69 0.65
CA GLU A 65 15.62 0.84 1.84
C GLU A 65 16.04 2.29 2.09
N GLU A 66 16.09 3.11 1.03
CA GLU A 66 16.24 4.55 1.13
C GLU A 66 15.05 5.21 0.42
N PRO A 67 14.44 6.27 0.99
CA PRO A 67 13.47 7.05 0.26
C PRO A 67 14.21 7.64 -0.95
N ALA A 68 14.08 7.00 -2.10
CA ALA A 68 14.55 7.56 -3.36
C ALA A 68 14.05 8.99 -3.40
N ALA A 69 14.96 9.96 -3.63
CA ALA A 69 14.59 11.36 -3.82
C ALA A 69 13.32 11.40 -4.67
N GLY A 70 12.25 11.94 -4.08
CA GLY A 70 10.86 11.53 -4.34
C GLY A 70 10.49 11.29 -5.80
N CYS A 71 9.52 10.39 -6.01
CA CYS A 71 8.86 10.04 -7.27
C CYS A 71 9.21 11.00 -8.44
N GLY A 72 10.33 10.69 -9.12
CA GLY A 72 10.80 11.44 -10.27
C GLY A 72 9.69 11.58 -11.30
N THR A 73 9.31 12.84 -11.55
CA THR A 73 8.54 13.32 -12.71
C THR A 73 7.53 12.31 -13.31
N GLY A 74 6.57 11.82 -12.52
CA GLY A 74 5.68 10.76 -13.02
C GLY A 74 4.39 10.50 -12.25
N CYS A 75 4.30 10.84 -10.96
CA CYS A 75 3.03 10.74 -10.22
C CYS A 75 1.94 11.69 -10.73
N GLY A 76 2.31 12.73 -11.51
CA GLY A 76 1.36 13.57 -12.26
C GLY A 76 1.03 13.09 -13.68
N ALA A 77 1.67 12.01 -14.17
CA ALA A 77 1.49 11.48 -15.53
C ALA A 77 0.58 10.23 -15.58
N GLY A 78 -0.06 9.85 -14.48
CA GLY A 78 -1.09 8.79 -14.45
C GLY A 78 -0.60 7.36 -14.23
N GLY A 79 0.56 7.16 -13.58
CA GLY A 79 1.09 5.80 -13.31
C GLY A 79 0.59 5.16 -12.00
N CYS A 80 0.50 5.93 -10.91
CA CYS A 80 0.09 5.42 -9.59
C CYS A 80 -0.73 6.50 -8.86
N GLY A 81 -2.07 6.43 -8.94
CA GLY A 81 -3.03 7.42 -8.43
C GLY A 81 -4.30 7.43 -9.31
N PRO A 82 -5.51 7.73 -8.77
CA PRO A 82 -6.78 7.23 -9.28
C PRO A 82 -6.93 7.51 -10.77
N GLY A 83 -6.87 6.45 -11.56
CA GLY A 83 -7.07 6.51 -12.99
C GLY A 83 -8.45 7.06 -13.28
N ARG A 84 -8.53 8.36 -13.62
CA ARG A 84 -9.58 8.80 -14.52
C ARG A 84 -9.33 8.05 -15.83
N LEU A 85 -10.17 7.05 -16.10
CA LEU A 85 -10.27 6.41 -17.41
C LEU A 85 -10.30 7.51 -18.49
N GLN A 86 -9.21 7.67 -19.22
CA GLN A 86 -9.23 8.36 -20.49
C GLN A 86 -9.54 7.30 -21.54
N THR A 87 -10.82 7.18 -21.89
CA THR A 87 -11.28 6.45 -23.07
C THR A 87 -10.65 7.09 -24.30
N THR A 88 -9.59 6.49 -24.83
CA THR A 88 -9.17 6.79 -26.21
C THR A 88 -9.97 5.90 -27.13
N ALA A 89 -11.03 6.47 -27.71
CA ALA A 89 -11.60 5.97 -28.94
C ALA A 89 -10.62 6.27 -30.07
N SER A 90 -10.18 5.25 -30.79
CA SER A 90 -9.62 5.35 -32.14
C SER A 90 -9.98 4.10 -32.91
#